data_AF-D9SDR1-F1
#
_entry.id   AF-D9SDR1-F1
#
_cell.length_a   1.000
_cell.length_b   1.000
_cell.length_c   1.000
_cell.angle_alpha   90.00
_cell.angle_beta   90.00
_cell.angle_gamma   90.00
#
_symmetry.space_group_name_H-M   'P 1'
#
loop_
_entity.id
_entity.type
_entity.pdbx_description
1 polymer ?
#
loop_
_entity_poly.entity_id
_entity_poly.type
_entity_poly.pdbx_seq_one_letter_code
_entity_poly.pdbx_strand_id
1 'polypeptide(L)'
;MNDRLDIHTLRQRYLAGSLHPLAVMEDILHRIGDDPHHVWIHRLPIARIRDYVLALQGKDPADLPLYGIPFAIKDNIDLAGAPTTAGCAEYAYQPERHASVVQRLIDAGAIPIGKTNLDQFATGLNGTRSPYGACRNAYHPDYISGGSSSGSAVAVALGLVSFSLGTDTAGSGRVPAAFNNLVGVKPSRGWLSTRGVVPACRSLDCVSLFALNTADAASVLSVATSFDDQDVYSRRIETYGFDFGRADTFRFGVPLAEQLQFFGNQNAAALFARSIETLSAFGGTAVEIDFSPFLQSARLLYEGPWVAERYAAITDFFDARADVIHPVVREIIAGAKQFSAADAYNGIYQLQALRREADKVWEGIDCLLTPTAGSIYRIEEMLADPIRLNANLGYYTNFMNLLDCAAVAVPAGFQDDGLPFGITLAAPAHQDIPLLHLAGRMMGGVAPTQQLAAGRVRIAVCGAHLTGLPLNHQLTSRGAHRVARTQSSADYKLYALPGGPPHRPGMVRVAPDEPGCAIEVEVWEMAARELGSFVAGIPAPLGIGTLTLADGEQVLGFVCEPYAVKDALDISRFGGWRAYQGSL
;
A
#
# COMPACT_ATOMS: atom_id res chain seq x y z
N MET A 1 14.30 -27.23 -9.84
CA MET A 1 15.00 -25.97 -10.19
C MET A 1 15.19 -25.16 -8.91
N ASN A 2 16.27 -24.42 -8.72
CA ASN A 2 16.43 -23.52 -7.55
C ASN A 2 16.11 -22.07 -7.95
N ASP A 3 15.04 -21.92 -8.75
CA ASP A 3 14.71 -20.64 -9.36
C ASP A 3 14.09 -19.72 -8.33
N ARG A 4 14.58 -18.47 -8.29
CA ARG A 4 13.90 -17.39 -7.57
C ARG A 4 12.55 -17.16 -8.22
N LEU A 5 11.50 -17.14 -7.39
CA LEU A 5 10.13 -16.91 -7.83
C LEU A 5 9.75 -15.42 -7.82
N ASP A 6 10.70 -14.48 -7.73
CA ASP A 6 10.37 -13.07 -7.90
C ASP A 6 9.83 -12.81 -9.31
N ILE A 7 8.86 -11.90 -9.41
CA ILE A 7 8.08 -11.71 -10.64
C ILE A 7 8.99 -11.24 -11.77
N HIS A 8 9.94 -10.34 -11.48
CA HIS A 8 10.89 -9.85 -12.46
C HIS A 8 11.69 -10.97 -13.14
N THR A 9 12.31 -11.85 -12.34
CA THR A 9 13.13 -12.96 -12.85
C THR A 9 12.31 -13.93 -13.71
N LEU A 10 11.13 -14.34 -13.23
CA LEU A 10 10.25 -15.23 -14.00
C LEU A 10 9.81 -14.59 -15.31
N ARG A 11 9.38 -13.32 -15.29
CA ARG A 11 8.97 -12.59 -16.49
C ARG A 11 10.08 -12.51 -17.54
N GLN A 12 11.31 -12.17 -17.14
CA GLN A 12 12.44 -12.11 -18.07
C GLN A 12 12.68 -13.46 -18.77
N ARG A 13 12.58 -14.57 -18.01
CA ARG A 13 12.78 -15.90 -18.57
C ARG A 13 11.66 -16.36 -19.49
N TYR A 14 10.41 -16.00 -19.18
CA TYR A 14 9.25 -16.25 -20.05
C TYR A 14 9.32 -15.44 -21.34
N LEU A 15 9.67 -14.15 -21.27
CA LEU A 15 9.87 -13.28 -22.44
C LEU A 15 10.99 -13.81 -23.35
N ALA A 16 12.07 -14.33 -22.77
CA ALA A 16 13.16 -14.94 -23.52
C ALA A 16 12.87 -16.36 -24.04
N GLY A 17 11.70 -16.95 -23.71
CA GLY A 17 11.37 -18.34 -24.05
C GLY A 17 12.25 -19.40 -23.38
N SER A 18 13.05 -19.01 -22.37
CA SER A 18 14.03 -19.87 -21.68
C SER A 18 13.44 -20.70 -20.53
N LEU A 19 12.16 -20.47 -20.20
CA LEU A 19 11.42 -21.17 -19.17
C LEU A 19 9.96 -21.28 -19.61
N HIS A 20 9.34 -22.43 -19.35
CA HIS A 20 7.93 -22.65 -19.64
C HIS A 20 7.13 -22.63 -18.33
N PRO A 21 5.96 -21.93 -18.25
CA PRO A 21 5.18 -21.84 -17.01
C PRO A 21 4.85 -23.19 -16.38
N LEU A 22 4.49 -24.21 -17.19
CA LEU A 22 4.20 -25.55 -16.67
C LEU A 22 5.35 -26.16 -15.86
N ALA A 23 6.60 -25.95 -16.29
CA ALA A 23 7.77 -26.49 -15.60
C ALA A 23 7.94 -25.85 -14.21
N VAL A 24 7.61 -24.56 -14.08
CA VAL A 24 7.59 -23.84 -12.79
C VAL A 24 6.49 -24.39 -11.89
N MET A 25 5.29 -24.63 -12.43
CA MET A 25 4.18 -25.17 -11.64
C MET A 25 4.45 -26.60 -11.15
N GLU A 26 5.05 -27.45 -11.99
CA GLU A 26 5.41 -28.82 -11.62
C GLU A 26 6.50 -28.83 -10.53
N ASP A 27 7.49 -27.94 -10.62
CA ASP A 27 8.51 -27.76 -9.59
C ASP A 27 7.91 -27.25 -8.26
N ILE A 28 6.97 -26.31 -8.31
CA ILE A 28 6.25 -25.82 -7.12
C ILE A 28 5.46 -26.94 -6.44
N LEU A 29 4.69 -27.72 -7.20
CA LEU A 29 3.93 -28.84 -6.64
C LEU A 29 4.84 -29.87 -5.99
N HIS A 30 6.03 -30.08 -6.54
CA HIS A 30 7.05 -30.93 -5.92
C HIS A 30 7.58 -30.34 -4.60
N ARG A 31 7.89 -29.03 -4.56
CA ARG A 31 8.35 -28.33 -3.34
C ARG A 31 7.33 -28.34 -2.21
N ILE A 32 6.03 -28.26 -2.54
CA ILE A 32 4.97 -28.30 -1.53
C ILE A 32 5.02 -29.61 -0.72
N GLY A 33 5.29 -30.74 -1.37
CA GLY A 33 5.44 -32.04 -0.73
C GLY A 33 4.28 -32.38 0.22
N ASP A 34 4.61 -32.80 1.44
CA ASP A 34 3.62 -33.16 2.46
C ASP A 34 3.06 -31.95 3.23
N ASP A 35 3.56 -30.73 2.97
CA ASP A 35 3.19 -29.48 3.65
C ASP A 35 3.34 -29.53 5.19
N PRO A 36 4.58 -29.68 5.70
CA PRO A 36 4.83 -29.76 7.14
C PRO A 36 4.52 -28.46 7.90
N HIS A 37 4.22 -27.37 7.19
CA HIS A 37 3.87 -26.07 7.77
C HIS A 37 2.36 -25.80 7.81
N HIS A 38 1.51 -26.73 7.36
CA HIS A 38 0.06 -26.57 7.29
C HIS A 38 -0.38 -25.32 6.50
N VAL A 39 0.26 -25.10 5.36
CA VAL A 39 0.06 -23.95 4.47
C VAL A 39 -1.24 -24.04 3.69
N TRP A 40 -1.64 -25.23 3.24
CA TRP A 40 -2.71 -25.41 2.25
C TRP A 40 -3.94 -26.09 2.85
N ILE A 41 -5.12 -25.51 2.60
CA ILE A 41 -6.41 -26.20 2.81
C ILE A 41 -6.78 -27.01 1.57
N HIS A 42 -6.59 -26.43 0.39
CA HIS A 42 -6.90 -27.08 -0.88
C HIS A 42 -5.81 -26.79 -1.91
N ARG A 43 -5.17 -27.83 -2.43
CA ARG A 43 -4.17 -27.71 -3.52
C ARG A 43 -4.87 -28.01 -4.83
N LEU A 44 -4.65 -27.20 -5.86
CA LEU A 44 -5.24 -27.49 -7.15
C LEU A 44 -4.60 -28.75 -7.76
N PRO A 45 -5.39 -29.68 -8.32
CA PRO A 45 -4.86 -30.78 -9.09
C PRO A 45 -4.05 -30.26 -10.29
N ILE A 46 -2.95 -30.94 -10.64
CA ILE A 46 -2.11 -30.57 -11.79
C ILE A 46 -2.91 -30.40 -13.09
N ALA A 47 -3.97 -31.20 -13.29
CA ALA A 47 -4.85 -31.06 -14.45
C ALA A 47 -5.49 -29.66 -14.52
N ARG A 48 -5.97 -29.12 -13.39
CA ARG A 48 -6.55 -27.78 -13.31
C ARG A 48 -5.50 -26.69 -13.51
N ILE A 49 -4.29 -26.88 -12.99
CA ILE A 49 -3.18 -25.96 -13.22
C ILE A 49 -2.79 -25.94 -14.71
N ARG A 50 -2.80 -27.10 -15.38
CA ARG A 50 -2.56 -27.21 -16.83
C ARG A 50 -3.59 -26.44 -17.63
N ASP A 51 -4.85 -26.40 -17.23
CA ASP A 51 -5.88 -25.59 -17.89
C ASP A 51 -5.52 -24.10 -17.91
N TYR A 52 -5.00 -23.56 -16.80
CA TYR A 52 -4.53 -22.17 -16.75
C TYR A 52 -3.30 -21.94 -17.64
N VAL A 53 -2.35 -22.89 -17.68
CA VAL A 53 -1.20 -22.79 -18.59
C VAL A 53 -1.64 -22.85 -20.06
N LEU A 54 -2.58 -23.74 -20.40
CA LEU A 54 -3.13 -23.84 -21.75
C LEU A 54 -3.85 -22.55 -22.18
N ALA A 55 -4.53 -21.87 -21.25
CA ALA A 55 -5.16 -20.57 -21.49
C ALA A 55 -4.16 -19.43 -21.79
N LEU A 56 -2.86 -19.65 -21.57
CA LEU A 56 -1.79 -18.73 -21.97
C LEU A 56 -1.22 -19.05 -23.36
N GLN A 57 -1.51 -20.22 -23.93
CA GLN A 57 -0.96 -20.63 -25.22
C GLN A 57 -1.37 -19.66 -26.34
N GLY A 58 -0.39 -19.19 -27.10
CA GLY A 58 -0.61 -18.24 -28.21
C GLY A 58 -0.76 -16.78 -27.78
N LYS A 59 -0.69 -16.47 -26.47
CA LYS A 59 -0.60 -15.08 -25.97
C LYS A 59 0.86 -14.65 -25.87
N ASP A 60 1.14 -13.38 -26.15
CA ASP A 60 2.46 -12.80 -25.95
C ASP A 60 2.70 -12.53 -24.45
N PRO A 61 3.77 -13.06 -23.83
CA PRO A 61 4.13 -12.72 -22.44
C PRO A 61 4.33 -11.22 -22.19
N ALA A 62 4.63 -10.43 -23.23
CA ALA A 62 4.75 -8.98 -23.13
C ALA A 62 3.42 -8.28 -22.81
N ASP A 63 2.29 -8.83 -23.28
CA ASP A 63 0.95 -8.24 -23.13
C ASP A 63 0.30 -8.56 -21.76
N LEU A 64 0.84 -9.56 -21.05
CA LEU A 64 0.28 -10.07 -19.81
C LEU A 64 1.21 -9.76 -18.63
N PRO A 65 0.90 -8.79 -17.75
CA PRO A 65 1.82 -8.33 -16.69
C PRO A 65 2.11 -9.38 -15.62
N LEU A 66 1.33 -10.46 -15.54
CA LEU A 66 1.56 -11.60 -14.65
C LEU A 66 1.63 -12.94 -15.41
N TYR A 67 2.04 -12.94 -16.70
CA TYR A 67 2.15 -14.15 -17.52
C TYR A 67 2.88 -15.29 -16.79
N GLY A 68 2.16 -16.39 -16.52
CA GLY A 68 2.72 -17.60 -15.93
C GLY A 68 3.20 -17.46 -14.49
N ILE A 69 2.82 -16.39 -13.78
CA ILE A 69 3.27 -16.12 -12.40
C ILE A 69 2.41 -16.93 -11.41
N PRO A 70 3.02 -17.81 -10.59
CA PRO A 70 2.30 -18.63 -9.61
C PRO A 70 1.86 -17.80 -8.39
N PHE A 71 0.61 -17.98 -7.96
CA PHE A 71 0.10 -17.31 -6.76
C PHE A 71 -0.82 -18.18 -5.90
N ALA A 72 -0.89 -17.84 -4.61
CA ALA A 72 -1.76 -18.50 -3.64
C ALA A 72 -2.92 -17.60 -3.20
N ILE A 73 -4.04 -18.20 -2.82
CA ILE A 73 -5.28 -17.49 -2.49
C ILE A 73 -5.74 -17.90 -1.09
N LYS A 74 -5.90 -16.97 -0.16
CA LYS A 74 -6.48 -17.29 1.15
C LYS A 74 -7.85 -17.94 1.00
N ASP A 75 -8.14 -19.00 1.77
CA ASP A 75 -9.35 -19.79 1.59
C ASP A 75 -10.67 -19.14 2.06
N ASN A 76 -10.66 -17.82 2.29
CA ASN A 76 -11.86 -17.00 2.38
C ASN A 76 -12.11 -16.16 1.11
N ILE A 77 -11.34 -16.38 0.04
CA ILE A 77 -11.46 -15.71 -1.26
C ILE A 77 -11.80 -16.75 -2.32
N ASP A 78 -12.81 -16.47 -3.12
CA ASP A 78 -13.37 -17.40 -4.09
C ASP A 78 -12.45 -17.67 -5.28
N LEU A 79 -12.33 -18.95 -5.62
CA LEU A 79 -11.72 -19.45 -6.85
C LEU A 79 -12.68 -20.49 -7.44
N ALA A 80 -13.32 -20.18 -8.57
CA ALA A 80 -14.17 -21.14 -9.25
C ALA A 80 -13.43 -22.46 -9.53
N GLY A 81 -14.06 -23.58 -9.16
CA GLY A 81 -13.47 -24.91 -9.27
C GLY A 81 -12.64 -25.38 -8.07
N ALA A 82 -12.56 -24.59 -6.99
CA ALA A 82 -12.06 -25.00 -5.69
C ALA A 82 -13.03 -24.56 -4.58
N PRO A 83 -13.24 -25.38 -3.53
CA PRO A 83 -14.11 -24.97 -2.44
C PRO A 83 -13.55 -23.74 -1.70
N THR A 84 -14.45 -22.95 -1.10
CA THR A 84 -14.13 -21.90 -0.14
C THR A 84 -14.64 -22.35 1.22
N THR A 85 -13.76 -22.48 2.22
CA THR A 85 -14.12 -23.01 3.55
C THR A 85 -14.02 -21.97 4.67
N ALA A 86 -13.27 -20.88 4.45
CA ALA A 86 -12.91 -19.92 5.49
C ALA A 86 -12.30 -20.58 6.75
N GLY A 87 -11.61 -21.71 6.60
CA GLY A 87 -11.03 -22.47 7.72
C GLY A 87 -12.05 -23.31 8.49
N CYS A 88 -13.23 -23.57 7.92
CA CYS A 88 -14.30 -24.40 8.51
C CYS A 88 -14.85 -25.36 7.46
N ALA A 89 -14.60 -26.67 7.62
CA ALA A 89 -14.99 -27.68 6.65
C ALA A 89 -16.52 -27.72 6.43
N GLU A 90 -17.30 -27.54 7.50
CA GLU A 90 -18.75 -27.56 7.50
C GLU A 90 -19.39 -26.30 6.89
N TYR A 91 -18.61 -25.21 6.76
CA TYR A 91 -19.04 -23.99 6.07
C TYR A 91 -18.79 -24.06 4.54
N ALA A 92 -18.08 -25.09 4.07
CA ALA A 92 -17.58 -25.14 2.70
C ALA A 92 -18.68 -25.01 1.64
N TYR A 93 -18.43 -24.17 0.65
CA TYR A 93 -19.25 -24.06 -0.56
C TYR A 93 -18.38 -24.04 -1.82
N GLN A 94 -19.02 -24.30 -2.97
CA GLN A 94 -18.37 -24.23 -4.28
C GLN A 94 -18.76 -22.92 -4.97
N PRO A 95 -17.83 -21.95 -5.12
CA PRO A 95 -18.15 -20.71 -5.82
C PRO A 95 -18.32 -20.94 -7.32
N GLU A 96 -19.38 -20.39 -7.90
CA GLU A 96 -19.63 -20.44 -9.35
C GLU A 96 -18.68 -19.55 -10.15
N ARG A 97 -18.13 -18.51 -9.52
CA ARG A 97 -17.28 -17.49 -10.14
C ARG A 97 -16.05 -17.22 -9.27
N HIS A 98 -14.98 -16.78 -9.90
CA HIS A 98 -13.82 -16.25 -9.18
C HIS A 98 -14.22 -14.97 -8.42
N ALA A 99 -13.56 -14.71 -7.29
CA ALA A 99 -13.58 -13.38 -6.70
C ALA A 99 -13.10 -12.34 -7.72
N SER A 100 -13.60 -11.11 -7.63
CA SER A 100 -13.31 -10.04 -8.59
C SER A 100 -11.80 -9.81 -8.75
N VAL A 101 -11.08 -9.76 -7.62
CA VAL A 101 -9.61 -9.64 -7.59
C VAL A 101 -8.89 -10.86 -8.20
N VAL A 102 -9.40 -12.08 -7.97
CA VAL A 102 -8.80 -13.32 -8.48
C VAL A 102 -8.97 -13.40 -10.00
N GLN A 103 -10.14 -13.05 -10.52
CA GLN A 103 -10.39 -12.98 -11.97
C GLN A 103 -9.39 -12.05 -12.65
N ARG A 104 -9.18 -10.84 -12.12
CA ARG A 104 -8.25 -9.85 -12.69
C ARG A 104 -6.82 -10.38 -12.75
N LEU A 105 -6.36 -11.07 -11.71
CA LEU A 105 -5.01 -11.65 -11.69
C LEU A 105 -4.86 -12.77 -12.73
N ILE A 106 -5.88 -13.62 -12.87
CA ILE A 106 -5.91 -14.68 -13.89
C ILE A 106 -5.94 -14.08 -15.30
N ASP A 107 -6.75 -13.04 -15.53
CA ASP A 107 -6.83 -12.34 -16.82
C ASP A 107 -5.49 -11.69 -17.20
N ALA A 108 -4.73 -11.23 -16.20
CA ALA A 108 -3.37 -10.73 -16.34
C ALA A 108 -2.31 -11.82 -16.53
N GLY A 109 -2.71 -13.09 -16.52
CA GLY A 109 -1.89 -14.25 -16.81
C GLY A 109 -1.36 -15.02 -15.60
N ALA A 110 -1.74 -14.66 -14.37
CA ALA A 110 -1.30 -15.35 -13.16
C ALA A 110 -1.97 -16.73 -13.03
N ILE A 111 -1.26 -17.69 -12.42
CA ILE A 111 -1.71 -19.07 -12.28
C ILE A 111 -1.92 -19.39 -10.79
N PRO A 112 -3.16 -19.70 -10.36
CA PRO A 112 -3.42 -20.07 -8.98
C PRO A 112 -2.85 -21.46 -8.68
N ILE A 113 -2.25 -21.63 -7.51
CA ILE A 113 -1.71 -22.91 -7.03
C ILE A 113 -2.68 -23.62 -6.07
N GLY A 114 -3.42 -22.85 -5.28
CA GLY A 114 -4.32 -23.42 -4.28
C GLY A 114 -4.90 -22.39 -3.31
N LYS A 115 -5.71 -22.91 -2.39
CA LYS A 115 -6.34 -22.21 -1.30
C LYS A 115 -5.53 -22.40 -0.01
N THR A 116 -5.05 -21.31 0.57
CA THR A 116 -4.18 -21.32 1.76
C THR A 116 -4.96 -21.27 3.06
N ASN A 117 -4.37 -21.87 4.10
CA ASN A 117 -4.88 -21.93 5.46
C ASN A 117 -5.00 -20.53 6.09
N LEU A 118 -5.89 -20.42 7.06
CA LEU A 118 -6.18 -19.19 7.79
C LEU A 118 -6.69 -19.46 9.21
N ASP A 119 -6.59 -18.48 10.10
CA ASP A 119 -7.43 -18.48 11.31
C ASP A 119 -8.90 -18.46 10.88
N GLN A 120 -9.71 -19.37 11.44
CA GLN A 120 -11.09 -19.62 11.01
C GLN A 120 -11.93 -18.33 10.99
N PHE A 121 -12.70 -18.15 9.92
CA PHE A 121 -13.47 -16.93 9.59
C PHE A 121 -12.65 -15.64 9.67
N ALA A 122 -11.35 -15.73 9.33
CA ALA A 122 -10.38 -14.65 9.43
C ALA A 122 -10.38 -13.95 10.82
N THR A 123 -10.53 -14.75 11.89
CA THR A 123 -10.64 -14.27 13.28
C THR A 123 -9.41 -14.63 14.10
N GLY A 124 -8.32 -13.92 13.88
CA GLY A 124 -7.07 -14.08 14.61
C GLY A 124 -5.91 -13.33 13.94
N LEU A 125 -4.82 -13.20 14.69
CA LEU A 125 -3.55 -12.62 14.25
C LEU A 125 -2.39 -13.61 14.37
N ASN A 126 -2.67 -14.90 14.60
CA ASN A 126 -1.65 -15.87 15.04
C ASN A 126 -1.52 -17.10 14.12
N GLY A 127 -2.56 -17.53 13.41
CA GLY A 127 -2.50 -18.69 12.50
C GLY A 127 -2.69 -20.06 13.15
N THR A 128 -3.02 -20.14 14.44
CA THR A 128 -3.26 -21.40 15.17
C THR A 128 -4.74 -21.78 15.27
N ARG A 129 -5.67 -20.86 14.94
CA ARG A 129 -7.12 -21.05 15.10
C ARG A 129 -7.74 -21.73 13.89
N SER A 130 -7.13 -22.82 13.42
CA SER A 130 -7.57 -23.58 12.25
C SER A 130 -7.67 -25.07 12.56
N PRO A 131 -8.79 -25.73 12.25
CA PRO A 131 -8.90 -27.19 12.36
C PRO A 131 -8.01 -27.92 11.33
N TYR A 132 -7.48 -27.22 10.32
CA TYR A 132 -6.52 -27.75 9.35
C TYR A 132 -5.07 -27.77 9.87
N GLY A 133 -4.87 -27.41 11.14
CA GLY A 133 -3.57 -27.38 11.81
C GLY A 133 -3.06 -25.95 12.01
N ALA A 134 -2.28 -25.77 13.08
CA ALA A 134 -1.59 -24.52 13.36
C ALA A 134 -0.51 -24.28 12.30
N CYS A 135 -0.67 -23.22 11.51
CA CYS A 135 0.26 -22.91 10.45
C CYS A 135 1.60 -22.43 11.04
N ARG A 136 2.68 -23.11 10.69
CA ARG A 136 4.00 -22.95 11.30
C ARG A 136 4.82 -21.89 10.59
N ASN A 137 5.54 -21.09 11.35
CA ASN A 137 6.43 -20.06 10.82
C ASN A 137 7.45 -20.65 9.82
N ALA A 138 7.77 -19.90 8.76
CA ALA A 138 8.69 -20.33 7.70
C ALA A 138 10.16 -20.44 8.15
N TYR A 139 10.57 -19.65 9.16
CA TYR A 139 11.94 -19.60 9.68
C TYR A 139 12.12 -20.53 10.88
N HIS A 140 11.16 -20.56 11.80
CA HIS A 140 11.23 -21.39 13.01
C HIS A 140 9.90 -22.12 13.28
N PRO A 141 9.73 -23.39 12.88
CA PRO A 141 8.43 -24.07 12.88
C PRO A 141 7.69 -24.18 14.23
N ASP A 142 8.40 -24.05 15.36
CA ASP A 142 7.77 -24.00 16.70
C ASP A 142 7.06 -22.67 17.01
N TYR A 143 7.29 -21.63 16.21
CA TYR A 143 6.65 -20.32 16.36
C TYR A 143 5.43 -20.18 15.46
N ILE A 144 4.52 -19.31 15.89
CA ILE A 144 3.35 -18.96 15.11
C ILE A 144 3.75 -18.32 13.77
N SER A 145 3.05 -18.66 12.70
CA SER A 145 3.19 -17.98 11.41
C SER A 145 2.66 -16.55 11.42
N GLY A 146 1.80 -16.21 12.38
CA GLY A 146 0.97 -15.02 12.30
C GLY A 146 -0.29 -15.30 11.48
N GLY A 147 -1.28 -14.43 11.58
CA GLY A 147 -2.58 -14.67 10.98
C GLY A 147 -3.37 -13.39 10.77
N SER A 148 -4.60 -13.46 10.30
CA SER A 148 -5.29 -14.68 9.90
C SER A 148 -4.85 -15.21 8.54
N SER A 149 -4.08 -14.47 7.73
CA SER A 149 -3.61 -14.93 6.41
C SER A 149 -2.34 -15.79 6.52
N SER A 150 -2.39 -16.82 7.37
CA SER A 150 -1.23 -17.61 7.77
C SER A 150 -0.58 -18.35 6.61
N GLY A 151 -1.33 -19.23 5.93
CA GLY A 151 -0.81 -20.01 4.80
C GLY A 151 -0.36 -19.12 3.64
N SER A 152 -1.04 -17.99 3.39
CA SER A 152 -0.65 -17.04 2.35
C SER A 152 0.75 -16.49 2.56
N ALA A 153 1.10 -16.09 3.79
CA ALA A 153 2.43 -15.59 4.10
C ALA A 153 3.48 -16.71 4.02
N VAL A 154 3.21 -17.86 4.65
CA VAL A 154 4.17 -18.97 4.67
C VAL A 154 4.44 -19.51 3.27
N ALA A 155 3.44 -19.57 2.39
CA ALA A 155 3.61 -19.98 0.99
C ALA A 155 4.59 -19.10 0.22
N VAL A 156 4.55 -17.77 0.42
CA VAL A 156 5.48 -16.83 -0.22
C VAL A 156 6.87 -16.95 0.40
N ALA A 157 6.96 -16.99 1.73
CA ALA A 157 8.24 -17.05 2.45
C ALA A 157 9.03 -18.33 2.16
N LEU A 158 8.36 -19.47 1.97
CA LEU A 158 8.98 -20.73 1.57
C LEU A 158 9.30 -20.81 0.07
N GLY A 159 9.01 -19.76 -0.71
CA GLY A 159 9.24 -19.76 -2.16
C GLY A 159 8.40 -20.83 -2.88
N LEU A 160 7.16 -21.02 -2.45
CA LEU A 160 6.18 -21.91 -3.09
C LEU A 160 5.31 -21.16 -4.10
N VAL A 161 5.24 -19.83 -4.01
CA VAL A 161 4.56 -18.93 -4.94
C VAL A 161 5.30 -17.59 -5.03
N SER A 162 5.07 -16.83 -6.09
CA SER A 162 5.67 -15.50 -6.27
C SER A 162 5.02 -14.43 -5.39
N PHE A 163 3.70 -14.53 -5.22
CA PHE A 163 2.91 -13.68 -4.35
C PHE A 163 1.68 -14.44 -3.85
N SER A 164 0.98 -13.88 -2.87
CA SER A 164 -0.28 -14.45 -2.40
C SER A 164 -1.28 -13.39 -2.01
N LEU A 165 -2.56 -13.75 -2.08
CA LEU A 165 -3.64 -12.94 -1.54
C LEU A 165 -3.94 -13.34 -0.09
N GLY A 166 -4.19 -12.32 0.72
CA GLY A 166 -4.73 -12.43 2.07
C GLY A 166 -5.96 -11.54 2.22
N THR A 167 -6.43 -11.43 3.45
CA THR A 167 -7.35 -10.35 3.85
C THR A 167 -6.82 -9.68 5.10
N ASP A 168 -7.15 -8.40 5.28
CA ASP A 168 -6.77 -7.61 6.43
C ASP A 168 -7.93 -6.74 6.91
N THR A 169 -8.43 -7.08 8.10
CA THR A 169 -9.37 -6.25 8.87
C THR A 169 -8.65 -5.49 9.99
N ALA A 170 -7.77 -6.21 10.69
CA ALA A 170 -7.18 -5.79 11.98
C ALA A 170 -5.66 -5.96 12.03
N GLY A 171 -5.03 -6.55 11.01
CA GLY A 171 -3.60 -6.88 11.02
C GLY A 171 -3.23 -8.08 10.14
N SER A 172 -4.22 -8.74 9.55
CA SER A 172 -4.05 -10.06 8.92
C SER A 172 -3.27 -10.08 7.61
N GLY A 173 -2.96 -8.92 7.02
CA GLY A 173 -2.04 -8.73 5.90
C GLY A 173 -0.67 -8.19 6.32
N ARG A 174 -0.50 -7.87 7.61
CA ARG A 174 0.68 -7.17 8.16
C ARG A 174 1.46 -8.05 9.14
N VAL A 175 0.81 -8.54 10.19
CA VAL A 175 1.44 -9.42 11.21
C VAL A 175 2.16 -10.63 10.60
N PRO A 176 1.53 -11.45 9.75
CA PRO A 176 2.22 -12.58 9.14
C PRO A 176 3.30 -12.15 8.13
N ALA A 177 3.28 -10.93 7.59
CA ALA A 177 4.39 -10.45 6.76
C ALA A 177 5.65 -10.23 7.60
N ALA A 178 5.53 -9.58 8.75
CA ALA A 178 6.65 -9.35 9.66
C ALA A 178 7.25 -10.67 10.18
N PHE A 179 6.40 -11.63 10.54
CA PHE A 179 6.85 -12.91 11.09
C PHE A 179 7.50 -13.84 10.06
N ASN A 180 7.31 -13.58 8.76
CA ASN A 180 7.87 -14.43 7.70
C ASN A 180 8.77 -13.64 6.74
N ASN A 181 9.27 -12.47 7.16
CA ASN A 181 10.22 -11.65 6.40
C ASN A 181 9.72 -11.25 5.00
N LEU A 182 8.48 -10.76 4.91
CA LEU A 182 7.82 -10.41 3.65
C LEU A 182 7.41 -8.93 3.60
N VAL A 183 7.12 -8.47 2.39
CA VAL A 183 6.32 -7.27 2.16
C VAL A 183 4.84 -7.64 2.27
N GLY A 184 4.12 -6.99 3.18
CA GLY A 184 2.67 -7.10 3.32
C GLY A 184 1.99 -5.80 2.96
N VAL A 185 1.21 -5.77 1.87
CA VAL A 185 0.45 -4.57 1.48
C VAL A 185 -0.98 -4.73 1.95
N LYS A 186 -1.43 -3.77 2.76
CA LYS A 186 -2.82 -3.56 3.11
C LYS A 186 -3.29 -2.32 2.36
N PRO A 187 -3.98 -2.48 1.22
CA PRO A 187 -4.40 -1.35 0.41
C PRO A 187 -5.40 -0.47 1.15
N SER A 188 -5.53 0.78 0.73
CA SER A 188 -6.67 1.63 1.04
C SER A 188 -7.97 0.87 0.86
N ARG A 189 -8.88 1.01 1.83
CA ARG A 189 -10.15 0.26 1.82
C ARG A 189 -10.92 0.55 0.54
N GLY A 190 -11.43 -0.49 -0.11
CA GLY A 190 -12.20 -0.36 -1.36
C GLY A 190 -11.37 -0.24 -2.64
N TRP A 191 -10.02 -0.19 -2.58
CA TRP A 191 -9.18 -0.25 -3.78
C TRP A 191 -9.26 -1.61 -4.48
N LEU A 192 -9.25 -2.68 -3.69
CA LEU A 192 -9.47 -4.04 -4.17
C LEU A 192 -10.88 -4.46 -3.78
N SER A 193 -11.64 -4.91 -4.78
CA SER A 193 -12.98 -5.45 -4.57
C SER A 193 -12.97 -6.66 -3.65
N THR A 194 -13.93 -6.69 -2.74
CA THR A 194 -14.23 -7.77 -1.80
C THR A 194 -15.34 -8.69 -2.32
N ARG A 195 -15.83 -8.50 -3.55
CA ARG A 195 -16.80 -9.40 -4.18
C ARG A 195 -16.20 -10.80 -4.37
N GLY A 196 -16.85 -11.80 -3.80
CA GLY A 196 -16.34 -13.18 -3.74
C GLY A 196 -15.37 -13.42 -2.58
N VAL A 197 -15.41 -12.58 -1.53
CA VAL A 197 -14.67 -12.80 -0.28
C VAL A 197 -15.69 -13.05 0.84
N VAL A 198 -15.51 -14.12 1.61
CA VAL A 198 -16.30 -14.37 2.83
C VAL A 198 -15.97 -13.26 3.84
N PRO A 199 -16.94 -12.41 4.23
CA PRO A 199 -16.65 -11.25 5.07
C PRO A 199 -16.26 -11.65 6.50
N ALA A 200 -15.36 -10.88 7.10
CA ALA A 200 -15.07 -10.90 8.53
C ALA A 200 -15.71 -9.68 9.20
N CYS A 201 -15.28 -8.47 8.85
CA CYS A 201 -16.00 -7.24 9.18
C CYS A 201 -16.19 -6.46 7.89
N ARG A 202 -17.33 -6.67 7.21
CA ARG A 202 -17.56 -6.23 5.84
C ARG A 202 -17.23 -4.75 5.63
N SER A 203 -17.58 -3.88 6.59
CA SER A 203 -17.30 -2.44 6.49
C SER A 203 -15.82 -2.06 6.59
N LEU A 204 -14.97 -2.97 7.07
CA LEU A 204 -13.55 -2.74 7.33
C LEU A 204 -12.64 -3.58 6.45
N ASP A 205 -13.13 -4.68 5.87
CA ASP A 205 -12.30 -5.67 5.20
C ASP A 205 -11.56 -5.10 3.99
N CYS A 206 -10.30 -5.51 3.85
CA CYS A 206 -9.48 -5.28 2.67
C CYS A 206 -8.94 -6.63 2.19
N VAL A 207 -8.97 -6.89 0.89
CA VAL A 207 -8.03 -7.88 0.31
C VAL A 207 -6.62 -7.31 0.47
N SER A 208 -5.71 -8.13 0.96
CA SER A 208 -4.28 -7.80 1.13
C SER A 208 -3.42 -8.68 0.24
N LEU A 209 -2.14 -8.36 0.10
CA LEU A 209 -1.20 -9.19 -0.64
C LEU A 209 0.14 -9.31 0.08
N PHE A 210 0.82 -10.43 -0.15
CA PHE A 210 2.19 -10.68 0.29
C PHE A 210 3.11 -10.87 -0.91
N ALA A 211 4.31 -10.31 -0.84
CA ALA A 211 5.35 -10.47 -1.85
C ALA A 211 6.75 -10.50 -1.20
N LEU A 212 7.74 -10.94 -1.96
CA LEU A 212 9.15 -10.99 -1.52
C LEU A 212 9.82 -9.61 -1.52
N ASN A 213 9.31 -8.68 -2.34
CA ASN A 213 9.86 -7.35 -2.49
C ASN A 213 8.76 -6.35 -2.90
N THR A 214 9.06 -5.06 -2.79
CA THR A 214 8.09 -3.98 -3.05
C THR A 214 7.76 -3.78 -4.52
N ALA A 215 8.67 -4.14 -5.45
CA ALA A 215 8.42 -4.04 -6.88
C ALA A 215 7.37 -5.07 -7.34
N ASP A 216 7.47 -6.29 -6.85
CA ASP A 216 6.48 -7.35 -7.08
C ASP A 216 5.14 -6.97 -6.43
N ALA A 217 5.18 -6.47 -5.19
CA ALA A 217 3.99 -5.98 -4.50
C ALA A 217 3.27 -4.87 -5.29
N ALA A 218 4.02 -3.88 -5.80
CA ALA A 218 3.48 -2.80 -6.62
C ALA A 218 2.90 -3.30 -7.95
N SER A 219 3.58 -4.26 -8.59
CA SER A 219 3.12 -4.87 -9.84
C SER A 219 1.79 -5.60 -9.66
N VAL A 220 1.67 -6.40 -8.60
CA VAL A 220 0.43 -7.12 -8.26
C VAL A 220 -0.67 -6.15 -7.87
N LEU A 221 -0.36 -5.13 -7.05
CA LEU A 221 -1.34 -4.12 -6.65
C LEU A 221 -1.91 -3.37 -7.86
N SER A 222 -1.06 -2.97 -8.80
CA SER A 222 -1.46 -2.28 -10.02
C SER A 222 -2.43 -3.10 -10.87
N VAL A 223 -2.25 -4.43 -10.94
CA VAL A 223 -3.17 -5.33 -11.65
C VAL A 223 -4.46 -5.54 -10.86
N ALA A 224 -4.35 -5.82 -9.56
CA ALA A 224 -5.47 -6.17 -8.69
C ALA A 224 -6.45 -5.01 -8.48
N THR A 225 -5.96 -3.77 -8.47
CA THR A 225 -6.77 -2.59 -8.16
C THR A 225 -7.76 -2.28 -9.28
N SER A 226 -9.04 -2.13 -8.93
CA SER A 226 -10.09 -1.69 -9.84
C SER A 226 -11.34 -1.30 -9.07
N PHE A 227 -12.02 -0.25 -9.53
CA PHE A 227 -13.37 0.05 -9.04
C PHE A 227 -14.35 -1.02 -9.54
N ASP A 228 -15.12 -1.57 -8.61
CA ASP A 228 -16.14 -2.60 -8.86
C ASP A 228 -17.49 -2.06 -8.38
N ASP A 229 -18.35 -1.69 -9.32
CA ASP A 229 -19.63 -1.05 -9.04
C ASP A 229 -20.64 -1.97 -8.34
N GLN A 230 -20.35 -3.28 -8.25
CA GLN A 230 -21.17 -4.24 -7.52
C GLN A 230 -20.64 -4.54 -6.10
N ASP A 231 -19.46 -4.04 -5.74
CA ASP A 231 -19.00 -4.06 -4.35
C ASP A 231 -19.34 -2.73 -3.69
N VAL A 232 -20.26 -2.78 -2.73
CA VAL A 232 -20.78 -1.62 -2.00
C VAL A 232 -19.74 -0.84 -1.21
N TYR A 233 -18.57 -1.43 -0.94
CA TYR A 233 -17.44 -0.75 -0.29
C TYR A 233 -16.30 -0.41 -1.27
N SER A 234 -16.43 -0.72 -2.56
CA SER A 234 -15.43 -0.33 -3.56
C SER A 234 -15.39 1.19 -3.71
N ARG A 235 -14.18 1.73 -3.83
CA ARG A 235 -13.93 3.16 -4.02
C ARG A 235 -13.04 3.36 -5.24
N ARG A 236 -13.31 4.44 -5.97
CA ARG A 236 -12.40 4.88 -7.03
C ARG A 236 -11.06 5.28 -6.39
N ILE A 237 -9.98 4.96 -7.10
CA ILE A 237 -8.65 5.40 -6.69
C ILE A 237 -8.61 6.90 -6.84
N GLU A 238 -8.17 7.55 -5.78
CA GLU A 238 -7.74 8.93 -5.81
C GLU A 238 -6.23 8.94 -5.59
N THR A 239 -5.48 9.64 -6.43
CA THR A 239 -3.99 9.64 -6.38
C THR A 239 -3.47 11.05 -6.12
N TYR A 240 -3.97 11.68 -5.07
CA TYR A 240 -3.54 13.00 -4.64
C TYR A 240 -2.78 12.90 -3.32
N GLY A 241 -1.69 13.66 -3.20
CA GLY A 241 -0.87 13.65 -2.00
C GLY A 241 0.57 14.07 -2.26
N PHE A 242 1.26 14.36 -1.17
CA PHE A 242 2.70 14.50 -1.13
C PHE A 242 3.33 13.09 -1.18
N ASP A 243 4.13 12.81 -2.22
CA ASP A 243 4.85 11.54 -2.33
C ASP A 243 6.09 11.55 -1.43
N PHE A 244 5.87 11.42 -0.12
CA PHE A 244 6.93 11.37 0.89
C PHE A 244 7.92 10.22 0.64
N GLY A 245 7.50 9.18 -0.07
CA GLY A 245 8.37 8.05 -0.40
C GLY A 245 9.47 8.43 -1.39
N ARG A 246 9.24 9.39 -2.28
CA ARG A 246 10.27 9.90 -3.22
C ARG A 246 10.89 11.23 -2.80
N ALA A 247 10.31 11.91 -1.82
CA ALA A 247 10.83 13.19 -1.35
C ALA A 247 12.21 13.05 -0.69
N ASP A 248 13.05 14.07 -0.88
CA ASP A 248 14.35 14.20 -0.20
C ASP A 248 14.19 14.37 1.32
N THR A 249 13.07 14.97 1.75
CA THR A 249 12.74 15.19 3.17
C THR A 249 11.27 14.92 3.42
N PHE A 250 10.94 14.37 4.58
CA PHE A 250 9.57 14.07 5.01
C PHE A 250 9.51 13.94 6.54
N ARG A 251 8.31 13.95 7.12
CA ARG A 251 8.07 13.75 8.56
C ARG A 251 7.41 12.40 8.79
N PHE A 252 7.91 11.62 9.73
CA PHE A 252 7.27 10.37 10.12
C PHE A 252 6.97 10.34 11.62
N GLY A 253 5.73 10.01 11.96
CA GLY A 253 5.28 9.87 13.34
C GLY A 253 5.81 8.59 13.97
N VAL A 254 6.22 8.68 15.23
CA VAL A 254 6.60 7.54 16.07
C VAL A 254 5.84 7.67 17.39
N PRO A 255 5.19 6.61 17.91
CA PRO A 255 4.54 6.66 19.22
C PRO A 255 5.49 7.12 20.33
N LEU A 256 4.97 7.85 21.32
CA LEU A 256 5.71 8.18 22.54
C LEU A 256 6.32 6.93 23.17
N ALA A 257 7.48 7.06 23.80
CA ALA A 257 8.25 5.94 24.34
C ALA A 257 7.43 5.08 25.32
N GLU A 258 6.62 5.69 26.18
CA GLU A 258 5.74 5.00 27.13
C GLU A 258 4.56 4.27 26.47
N GLN A 259 4.24 4.60 25.22
CA GLN A 259 3.19 3.95 24.43
C GLN A 259 3.73 2.83 23.55
N LEU A 260 5.06 2.64 23.49
CA LEU A 260 5.68 1.51 22.82
C LEU A 260 5.63 0.27 23.72
N GLN A 261 4.91 -0.75 23.26
CA GLN A 261 4.78 -2.05 23.91
C GLN A 261 5.48 -3.14 23.09
N PHE A 262 6.45 -3.81 23.73
CA PHE A 262 7.18 -4.95 23.17
C PHE A 262 6.96 -6.24 23.97
N PHE A 263 6.14 -6.20 25.02
CA PHE A 263 5.72 -7.38 25.79
C PHE A 263 6.89 -8.27 26.26
N GLY A 264 7.99 -7.65 26.68
CA GLY A 264 9.22 -8.31 27.13
C GLY A 264 10.26 -8.60 26.04
N ASN A 265 9.95 -8.34 24.76
CA ASN A 265 10.87 -8.56 23.65
C ASN A 265 11.82 -7.37 23.43
N GLN A 266 13.01 -7.44 24.03
CA GLN A 266 14.03 -6.38 23.90
C GLN A 266 14.69 -6.34 22.51
N ASN A 267 14.73 -7.48 21.81
CA ASN A 267 15.25 -7.56 20.44
C ASN A 267 14.39 -6.73 19.48
N ALA A 268 13.06 -6.88 19.58
CA ALA A 268 12.09 -6.11 18.81
C ALA A 268 12.21 -4.60 19.09
N ALA A 269 12.42 -4.20 20.36
CA ALA A 269 12.64 -2.81 20.73
C ALA A 269 13.90 -2.22 20.06
N ALA A 270 15.02 -2.96 20.09
CA ALA A 270 16.27 -2.54 19.45
C ALA A 270 16.15 -2.47 17.91
N LEU A 271 15.45 -3.41 17.28
CA LEU A 271 15.19 -3.40 15.84
C LEU A 271 14.30 -2.21 15.43
N PHE A 272 13.31 -1.87 16.25
CA PHE A 272 12.46 -0.70 16.02
C PHE A 272 13.26 0.61 16.10
N ALA A 273 14.11 0.76 17.13
CA ALA A 273 14.99 1.93 17.25
C ALA A 273 15.89 2.10 16.01
N ARG A 274 16.50 1.02 15.53
CA ARG A 274 17.29 1.03 14.28
C ARG A 274 16.48 1.41 13.04
N SER A 275 15.18 1.07 13.02
CA SER A 275 14.29 1.43 11.91
C SER A 275 14.04 2.94 11.86
N ILE A 276 13.93 3.59 13.02
CA ILE A 276 13.82 5.06 13.14
C ILE A 276 15.11 5.72 12.64
N GLU A 277 16.27 5.21 13.03
CA GLU A 277 17.57 5.70 12.55
C GLU A 277 17.70 5.56 11.03
N THR A 278 17.24 4.42 10.49
CA THR A 278 17.25 4.14 9.05
C THR A 278 16.41 5.14 8.26
N LEU A 279 15.18 5.43 8.70
CA LEU A 279 14.33 6.44 8.05
C LEU A 279 14.92 7.85 8.19
N SER A 280 15.55 8.16 9.32
CA SER A 280 16.22 9.45 9.52
C SER A 280 17.38 9.63 8.54
N ALA A 281 18.15 8.57 8.27
CA ALA A 281 19.22 8.59 7.27
C ALA A 281 18.71 8.81 5.83
N PHE A 282 17.44 8.51 5.57
CA PHE A 282 16.77 8.77 4.29
C PHE A 282 16.14 10.17 4.19
N GLY A 283 16.45 11.08 5.13
CA GLY A 283 15.90 12.44 5.15
C GLY A 283 14.56 12.56 5.88
N GLY A 284 14.13 11.50 6.56
CA GLY A 284 12.97 11.54 7.45
C GLY A 284 13.27 12.32 8.73
N THR A 285 12.30 13.08 9.22
CA THR A 285 12.32 13.67 10.57
C THR A 285 11.34 12.90 11.44
N ALA A 286 11.85 12.22 12.47
CA ALA A 286 11.00 11.56 13.46
C ALA A 286 10.24 12.60 14.28
N VAL A 287 8.93 12.43 14.39
CA VAL A 287 8.05 13.26 15.21
C VAL A 287 7.41 12.36 16.24
N GLU A 288 7.67 12.59 17.52
CA GLU A 288 6.97 11.88 18.59
C GLU A 288 5.50 12.30 18.60
N ILE A 289 4.60 11.30 18.62
CA ILE A 289 3.16 11.52 18.58
C ILE A 289 2.45 10.84 19.75
N ASP A 290 1.42 11.51 20.27
CA ASP A 290 0.47 10.84 21.16
C ASP A 290 -0.34 9.81 20.37
N PHE A 291 -0.06 8.54 20.62
CA PHE A 291 -0.67 7.40 19.97
C PHE A 291 -2.01 6.98 20.60
N SER A 292 -2.47 7.69 21.64
CA SER A 292 -3.72 7.38 22.36
C SER A 292 -4.97 7.30 21.47
N PRO A 293 -5.21 8.24 20.51
CA PRO A 293 -6.41 8.17 19.66
C PRO A 293 -6.46 6.90 18.80
N PHE A 294 -5.28 6.45 18.33
CA PHE A 294 -5.14 5.23 17.55
C PHE A 294 -5.37 3.99 18.43
N LEU A 295 -4.77 3.93 19.62
CA LEU A 295 -4.97 2.82 20.57
C LEU A 295 -6.43 2.71 21.05
N GLN A 296 -7.09 3.83 21.32
CA GLN A 296 -8.50 3.86 21.70
C GLN A 296 -9.39 3.41 20.54
N SER A 297 -9.08 3.82 19.31
CA SER A 297 -9.77 3.32 18.11
C SER A 297 -9.57 1.81 17.93
N ALA A 298 -8.35 1.31 18.16
CA ALA A 298 -8.04 -0.12 18.11
C ALA A 298 -8.86 -0.96 19.11
N ARG A 299 -9.12 -0.44 20.32
CA ARG A 299 -9.94 -1.12 21.34
C ARG A 299 -11.38 -1.30 20.88
N LEU A 300 -11.96 -0.31 20.20
CA LEU A 300 -13.33 -0.40 19.68
C LEU A 300 -13.57 -1.60 18.77
N LEU A 301 -12.54 -2.14 18.11
CA LEU A 301 -12.70 -3.28 17.21
C LEU A 301 -13.16 -4.56 17.93
N TYR A 302 -12.69 -4.79 19.16
CA TYR A 302 -12.97 -6.02 19.92
C TYR A 302 -13.74 -5.75 21.22
N GLU A 303 -13.55 -4.59 21.86
CA GLU A 303 -14.32 -4.16 23.03
C GLU A 303 -15.63 -3.44 22.63
N GLY A 304 -15.73 -3.01 21.37
CA GLY A 304 -16.90 -2.34 20.81
C GLY A 304 -17.71 -3.23 19.86
N PRO A 305 -18.70 -2.64 19.18
CA PRO A 305 -19.74 -3.37 18.47
C PRO A 305 -19.31 -3.99 17.13
N TRP A 306 -18.08 -3.75 16.65
CA TRP A 306 -17.63 -4.26 15.34
C TRP A 306 -17.52 -5.78 15.26
N VAL A 307 -17.37 -6.47 16.40
CA VAL A 307 -17.47 -7.94 16.43
C VAL A 307 -18.83 -8.43 15.92
N ALA A 308 -19.88 -7.61 15.98
CA ALA A 308 -21.18 -7.92 15.41
C ALA A 308 -21.18 -8.07 13.89
N GLU A 309 -20.23 -7.47 13.16
CA GLU A 309 -20.11 -7.74 11.72
C GLU A 309 -19.64 -9.16 11.44
N ARG A 310 -18.82 -9.76 12.31
CA ARG A 310 -18.41 -11.17 12.18
C ARG A 310 -19.60 -12.10 12.35
N TYR A 311 -20.42 -11.83 13.37
CA TYR A 311 -21.66 -12.58 13.57
C TYR A 311 -22.64 -12.36 12.41
N ALA A 312 -22.82 -11.13 11.94
CA ALA A 312 -23.69 -10.80 10.81
C ALA A 312 -23.26 -11.51 9.50
N ALA A 313 -21.96 -11.71 9.29
CA ALA A 313 -21.43 -12.37 8.11
C ALA A 313 -21.80 -13.86 8.02
N ILE A 314 -22.02 -14.52 9.16
CA ILE A 314 -22.28 -15.97 9.24
C ILE A 314 -23.45 -16.32 10.16
N THR A 315 -24.43 -15.43 10.37
CA THR A 315 -25.47 -15.57 11.40
C THR A 315 -26.20 -16.91 11.33
N ASP A 316 -26.71 -17.26 10.14
CA ASP A 316 -27.46 -18.51 9.94
C ASP A 316 -26.61 -19.74 10.25
N PHE A 317 -25.34 -19.72 9.82
CA PHE A 317 -24.41 -20.82 10.09
C PHE A 317 -24.05 -20.90 11.57
N PHE A 318 -23.75 -19.77 12.20
CA PHE A 318 -23.38 -19.69 13.60
C PHE A 318 -24.52 -20.19 14.50
N ASP A 319 -25.75 -19.72 14.28
CA ASP A 319 -26.89 -20.11 15.10
C ASP A 319 -27.28 -21.58 14.92
N ALA A 320 -27.05 -22.15 13.73
CA ALA A 320 -27.32 -23.57 13.48
C ALA A 320 -26.20 -24.49 13.97
N ARG A 321 -24.92 -24.09 13.86
CA ARG A 321 -23.75 -24.97 13.94
C ARG A 321 -22.56 -24.37 14.70
N ALA A 322 -22.78 -23.51 15.69
CA ALA A 322 -21.68 -22.95 16.49
C ALA A 322 -20.77 -24.01 17.12
N ASP A 323 -21.25 -25.24 17.35
CA ASP A 323 -20.49 -26.33 17.96
C ASP A 323 -19.25 -26.75 17.15
N VAL A 324 -19.26 -26.60 15.82
CA VAL A 324 -18.12 -26.96 14.94
C VAL A 324 -17.12 -25.83 14.72
N ILE A 325 -17.43 -24.63 15.21
CA ILE A 325 -16.54 -23.47 15.14
C ILE A 325 -15.43 -23.62 16.18
N HIS A 326 -14.19 -23.31 15.79
CA HIS A 326 -13.02 -23.31 16.66
C HIS A 326 -13.35 -22.58 17.97
N PRO A 327 -13.11 -23.18 19.16
CA PRO A 327 -13.66 -22.69 20.42
C PRO A 327 -13.40 -21.20 20.71
N VAL A 328 -12.17 -20.74 20.45
CA VAL A 328 -11.77 -19.33 20.62
C VAL A 328 -12.48 -18.41 19.63
N VAL A 329 -12.65 -18.84 18.37
CA VAL A 329 -13.35 -18.04 17.34
C VAL A 329 -14.83 -17.96 17.67
N ARG A 330 -15.42 -19.08 18.12
CA ARG A 330 -16.79 -19.15 18.60
C ARG A 330 -17.04 -18.21 19.77
N GLU A 331 -16.16 -18.20 20.77
CA GLU A 331 -16.26 -17.30 21.93
C GLU A 331 -16.26 -15.83 21.50
N ILE A 332 -15.33 -15.44 20.62
CA ILE A 332 -15.24 -14.07 20.11
C ILE A 332 -16.52 -13.68 19.35
N ILE A 333 -16.98 -14.52 18.41
CA ILE A 333 -18.18 -14.22 17.62
C ILE A 333 -19.44 -14.24 18.48
N ALA A 334 -19.55 -15.12 19.46
CA ALA A 334 -20.67 -15.15 20.41
C ALA A 334 -20.78 -13.84 21.21
N GLY A 335 -19.64 -13.20 21.52
CA GLY A 335 -19.58 -11.91 22.18
C GLY A 335 -20.35 -10.81 21.45
N ALA A 336 -20.62 -10.94 20.15
CA ALA A 336 -21.46 -10.02 19.40
C ALA A 336 -22.88 -9.87 19.96
N LYS A 337 -23.44 -10.94 20.54
CA LYS A 337 -24.84 -10.98 20.99
C LYS A 337 -25.12 -10.05 22.18
N GLN A 338 -24.09 -9.51 22.83
CA GLN A 338 -24.25 -8.56 23.93
C GLN A 338 -24.51 -7.12 23.47
N PHE A 339 -24.23 -6.79 22.21
CA PHE A 339 -24.35 -5.42 21.70
C PHE A 339 -25.72 -5.17 21.05
N SER A 340 -26.39 -4.11 21.48
CA SER A 340 -27.62 -3.62 20.87
C SER A 340 -27.33 -2.71 19.66
N ALA A 341 -28.37 -2.37 18.90
CA ALA A 341 -28.26 -1.34 17.86
C ALA A 341 -27.81 0.01 18.43
N ALA A 342 -28.23 0.37 19.66
CA ALA A 342 -27.79 1.61 20.31
C ALA A 342 -26.28 1.58 20.61
N ASP A 343 -25.76 0.44 21.06
CA ASP A 343 -24.32 0.27 21.28
C ASP A 343 -23.53 0.36 19.96
N ALA A 344 -24.09 -0.19 18.88
CA ALA A 344 -23.52 -0.05 17.54
C ALA A 344 -23.37 1.43 17.13
N TYR A 345 -24.44 2.22 17.25
CA TYR A 345 -24.40 3.65 16.94
C TYR A 345 -23.49 4.43 17.87
N ASN A 346 -23.48 4.13 19.18
CA ASN A 346 -22.58 4.77 20.13
C ASN A 346 -21.11 4.50 19.80
N GLY A 347 -20.78 3.26 19.39
CA GLY A 347 -19.44 2.92 18.90
C GLY A 347 -19.05 3.72 17.66
N ILE A 348 -19.98 3.89 16.71
CA ILE A 348 -19.76 4.73 15.52
C ILE A 348 -19.48 6.20 15.93
N TYR A 349 -20.27 6.77 16.84
CA TYR A 349 -20.08 8.14 17.31
C TYR A 349 -18.73 8.31 18.01
N GLN A 350 -18.35 7.36 18.85
CA GLN A 350 -17.05 7.36 19.52
C GLN A 350 -15.90 7.27 18.51
N LEU A 351 -16.00 6.42 17.49
CA LEU A 351 -14.98 6.33 16.44
C LEU A 351 -14.84 7.65 15.67
N GLN A 352 -15.95 8.35 15.38
CA GLN A 352 -15.87 9.66 14.73
C GLN A 352 -15.17 10.71 15.60
N ALA A 353 -15.40 10.70 16.91
CA ALA A 353 -14.68 11.59 17.83
C ALA A 353 -13.17 11.28 17.83
N LEU A 354 -12.80 10.01 17.94
CA LEU A 354 -11.40 9.57 17.90
C LEU A 354 -10.72 9.88 16.55
N ARG A 355 -11.46 9.79 15.45
CA ARG A 355 -10.96 10.20 14.13
C ARG A 355 -10.56 11.67 14.11
N ARG A 356 -11.37 12.56 14.70
CA ARG A 356 -11.03 13.99 14.78
C ARG A 356 -9.78 14.26 15.62
N GLU A 357 -9.48 13.39 16.58
CA GLU A 357 -8.24 13.47 17.36
C GLU A 357 -7.05 12.94 16.56
N ALA A 358 -7.22 11.81 15.87
CA ALA A 358 -6.20 11.26 14.97
C ALA A 358 -5.88 12.21 13.81
N ASP A 359 -6.87 12.91 13.25
CA ASP A 359 -6.69 13.92 12.20
C ASP A 359 -5.70 15.01 12.62
N LYS A 360 -5.74 15.45 13.89
CA LYS A 360 -4.79 16.45 14.42
C LYS A 360 -3.36 15.92 14.46
N VAL A 361 -3.18 14.62 14.69
CA VAL A 361 -1.86 13.98 14.63
C VAL A 361 -1.36 13.96 13.19
N TRP A 362 -2.22 13.62 12.23
CA TRP A 362 -1.88 13.61 10.81
C TRP A 362 -1.47 14.98 10.25
N GLU A 363 -1.91 16.10 10.82
CA GLU A 363 -1.43 17.44 10.42
C GLU A 363 0.09 17.61 10.67
N GLY A 364 0.63 16.90 11.67
CA GLY A 364 2.02 16.97 12.10
C GLY A 364 2.99 16.04 11.36
N ILE A 365 2.50 15.08 10.57
CA ILE A 365 3.31 13.99 9.99
C ILE A 365 2.85 13.63 8.58
N ASP A 366 3.72 13.04 7.76
CA ASP A 366 3.36 12.61 6.40
C ASP A 366 3.04 11.10 6.37
N CYS A 367 3.67 10.32 7.24
CA CYS A 367 3.37 8.92 7.49
C CYS A 367 3.61 8.55 8.96
N LEU A 368 3.12 7.40 9.39
CA LEU A 368 3.30 6.82 10.72
C LEU A 368 4.19 5.57 10.61
N LEU A 369 5.12 5.41 11.55
CA LEU A 369 5.95 4.23 11.71
C LEU A 369 5.62 3.53 13.04
N THR A 370 5.26 2.25 13.00
CA THR A 370 5.09 1.40 14.19
C THR A 370 5.83 0.07 14.04
N PRO A 371 6.13 -0.66 15.13
CA PRO A 371 6.35 -2.09 15.02
C PRO A 371 5.13 -2.73 14.35
N THR A 372 5.32 -3.76 13.53
CA THR A 372 4.17 -4.50 12.99
C THR A 372 3.47 -5.28 14.09
N ALA A 373 4.25 -5.88 14.98
CA ALA A 373 3.80 -6.49 16.23
C ALA A 373 4.90 -6.30 17.29
N GLY A 374 4.50 -6.17 18.56
CA GLY A 374 5.46 -5.96 19.65
C GLY A 374 6.29 -7.20 20.02
N SER A 375 5.79 -8.39 19.73
CA SER A 375 6.47 -9.67 19.95
C SER A 375 5.92 -10.77 19.04
N ILE A 376 6.54 -11.94 19.08
CA ILE A 376 6.13 -13.20 18.44
C ILE A 376 6.18 -14.31 19.49
N TYR A 377 5.30 -15.30 19.38
CA TYR A 377 5.12 -16.35 20.39
C TYR A 377 5.32 -17.75 19.81
N ARG A 378 5.72 -18.70 20.66
CA ARG A 378 5.68 -20.12 20.32
C ARG A 378 4.23 -20.57 20.17
N ILE A 379 4.00 -21.60 19.36
CA ILE A 379 2.66 -22.17 19.17
C ILE A 379 2.10 -22.65 20.51
N GLU A 380 2.93 -23.30 21.34
CA GLU A 380 2.52 -23.78 22.67
C GLU A 380 2.04 -22.64 23.59
N GLU A 381 2.75 -21.50 23.60
CA GLU A 381 2.40 -20.33 24.40
C GLU A 381 1.08 -19.73 23.92
N MET A 382 0.93 -19.59 22.60
CA MET A 382 -0.30 -19.09 21.98
C MET A 382 -1.49 -19.99 22.29
N LEU A 383 -1.33 -21.31 22.32
CA LEU A 383 -2.40 -22.23 22.68
C LEU A 383 -2.74 -22.17 24.19
N ALA A 384 -1.76 -21.89 25.04
CA ALA A 384 -1.96 -21.75 26.48
C ALA A 384 -2.67 -20.44 26.87
N ASP A 385 -2.47 -19.36 26.10
CA ASP A 385 -3.13 -18.06 26.35
C ASP A 385 -3.59 -17.38 25.04
N PRO A 386 -4.63 -17.94 24.39
CA PRO A 386 -4.98 -17.62 23.00
C PRO A 386 -5.68 -16.28 22.81
N ILE A 387 -6.20 -15.67 23.89
CA ILE A 387 -6.88 -14.37 23.83
C ILE A 387 -5.90 -13.24 24.07
N ARG A 388 -5.17 -13.26 25.20
CA ARG A 388 -4.26 -12.16 25.57
C ARG A 388 -3.09 -12.05 24.60
N LEU A 389 -2.46 -13.17 24.25
CA LEU A 389 -1.31 -13.14 23.34
C LEU A 389 -1.73 -12.69 21.94
N ASN A 390 -2.93 -13.07 21.47
CA ASN A 390 -3.46 -12.53 20.22
C ASN A 390 -3.75 -11.02 20.30
N ALA A 391 -4.26 -10.53 21.43
CA ALA A 391 -4.49 -9.10 21.64
C ALA A 391 -3.19 -8.28 21.58
N ASN A 392 -2.09 -8.81 22.13
CA ASN A 392 -0.75 -8.19 22.03
C ASN A 392 -0.31 -7.99 20.56
N LEU A 393 -0.62 -8.95 19.67
CA LEU A 393 -0.30 -8.85 18.24
C LEU A 393 -1.10 -7.74 17.53
N GLY A 394 -2.27 -7.37 18.07
CA GLY A 394 -3.17 -6.35 17.52
C GLY A 394 -2.85 -4.92 17.95
N TYR A 395 -1.91 -4.72 18.87
CA TYR A 395 -1.65 -3.44 19.54
C TYR A 395 -1.39 -2.29 18.55
N TYR A 396 -0.61 -2.54 17.49
CA TYR A 396 -0.26 -1.54 16.47
C TYR A 396 -1.11 -1.60 15.20
N THR A 397 -2.04 -2.55 15.07
CA THR A 397 -2.65 -2.88 13.77
C THR A 397 -4.16 -2.65 13.72
N ASN A 398 -4.87 -2.82 14.85
CA ASN A 398 -6.34 -2.85 14.90
C ASN A 398 -7.04 -1.54 14.50
N PHE A 399 -6.36 -0.38 14.59
CA PHE A 399 -6.99 0.92 14.31
C PHE A 399 -7.09 1.23 12.80
N MET A 400 -6.21 0.65 11.98
CA MET A 400 -5.92 1.20 10.65
C MET A 400 -7.15 1.22 9.73
N ASN A 401 -7.98 0.17 9.71
CA ASN A 401 -9.18 0.17 8.86
C ASN A 401 -10.32 1.02 9.44
N LEU A 402 -10.42 1.09 10.77
CA LEU A 402 -11.39 1.95 11.45
C LEU A 402 -11.12 3.44 11.14
N LEU A 403 -9.84 3.82 11.08
CA LEU A 403 -9.39 5.18 10.75
C LEU A 403 -9.06 5.37 9.26
N ASP A 404 -9.46 4.43 8.40
CA ASP A 404 -9.31 4.51 6.94
C ASP A 404 -7.87 4.81 6.48
N CYS A 405 -6.91 4.07 7.04
CA CYS A 405 -5.50 4.13 6.65
C CYS A 405 -5.16 3.09 5.57
N ALA A 406 -4.15 3.40 4.75
CA ALA A 406 -3.37 2.44 3.98
C ALA A 406 -2.12 2.02 4.77
N ALA A 407 -1.58 0.83 4.49
CA ALA A 407 -0.38 0.37 5.19
C ALA A 407 0.49 -0.59 4.36
N VAL A 408 1.80 -0.51 4.58
CA VAL A 408 2.79 -1.44 4.04
C VAL A 408 3.66 -1.94 5.20
N ALA A 409 3.55 -3.23 5.51
CA ALA A 409 4.47 -3.92 6.40
C ALA A 409 5.71 -4.37 5.63
N VAL A 410 6.90 -4.11 6.17
CA VAL A 410 8.18 -4.52 5.58
C VAL A 410 9.10 -5.14 6.63
N PRO A 411 10.06 -5.99 6.19
CA PRO A 411 11.13 -6.46 7.06
C PRO A 411 11.97 -5.32 7.62
N ALA A 412 12.42 -5.48 8.85
CA ALA A 412 13.27 -4.52 9.56
C ALA A 412 14.44 -5.20 10.31
N GLY A 413 14.79 -6.41 9.90
CA GLY A 413 15.93 -7.17 10.42
C GLY A 413 15.53 -8.46 11.14
N PHE A 414 16.50 -9.04 11.83
CA PHE A 414 16.36 -10.31 12.55
C PHE A 414 16.73 -10.11 14.02
N GLN A 415 16.02 -10.83 14.87
CA GLN A 415 16.32 -10.98 16.30
C GLN A 415 17.52 -11.92 16.48
N ASP A 416 18.13 -11.93 17.66
CA ASP A 416 19.28 -12.79 17.97
C ASP A 416 18.99 -14.29 17.82
N ASP A 417 17.73 -14.70 17.98
CA ASP A 417 17.27 -16.09 17.81
C ASP A 417 16.93 -16.45 16.35
N GLY A 418 17.18 -15.55 15.40
CA GLY A 418 16.96 -15.76 13.97
C GLY A 418 15.52 -15.53 13.51
N LEU A 419 14.61 -15.11 14.38
CA LEU A 419 13.26 -14.72 13.96
C LEU A 419 13.27 -13.35 13.27
N PRO A 420 12.52 -13.18 12.17
CA PRO A 420 12.41 -11.87 11.54
C PRO A 420 11.58 -10.90 12.40
N PHE A 421 11.89 -9.62 12.24
CA PHE A 421 11.13 -8.49 12.78
C PHE A 421 10.70 -7.59 11.62
N GLY A 422 9.55 -6.94 11.78
CA GLY A 422 9.03 -6.02 10.78
C GLY A 422 8.41 -4.78 11.39
N ILE A 423 8.38 -3.74 10.58
CA ILE A 423 7.71 -2.46 10.85
C ILE A 423 6.54 -2.29 9.88
N THR A 424 5.57 -1.47 10.26
CA THR A 424 4.50 -1.05 9.37
C THR A 424 4.59 0.45 9.16
N LEU A 425 4.65 0.85 7.89
CA LEU A 425 4.42 2.21 7.45
C LEU A 425 2.92 2.37 7.21
N ALA A 426 2.31 3.38 7.81
CA ALA A 426 0.88 3.68 7.64
C ALA A 426 0.68 5.15 7.27
N ALA A 427 -0.35 5.43 6.49
CA ALA A 427 -0.76 6.78 6.14
C ALA A 427 -2.28 6.80 5.91
N PRO A 428 -2.94 7.98 5.88
CA PRO A 428 -4.33 8.07 5.49
C PRO A 428 -4.60 7.41 4.14
N ALA A 429 -5.86 7.04 3.88
CA ALA A 429 -6.27 6.44 2.62
C ALA A 429 -5.70 7.21 1.42
N HIS A 430 -5.44 6.46 0.35
CA HIS A 430 -4.91 6.89 -0.93
C HIS A 430 -3.40 7.19 -0.98
N GLN A 431 -2.67 6.88 0.10
CA GLN A 431 -1.20 7.02 0.18
C GLN A 431 -0.43 5.72 -0.06
N ASP A 432 -1.05 4.71 -0.67
CA ASP A 432 -0.47 3.39 -0.92
C ASP A 432 0.82 3.44 -1.73
N ILE A 433 0.86 4.26 -2.79
CA ILE A 433 2.02 4.39 -3.67
C ILE A 433 3.20 5.07 -2.96
N PRO A 434 3.03 6.22 -2.26
CA PRO A 434 4.08 6.78 -1.42
C PRO A 434 4.60 5.82 -0.34
N LEU A 435 3.72 5.04 0.30
CA LEU A 435 4.14 3.99 1.25
C LEU A 435 5.02 2.94 0.57
N LEU A 436 4.65 2.45 -0.61
CA LEU A 436 5.44 1.49 -1.39
C LEU A 436 6.79 2.06 -1.84
N HIS A 437 6.84 3.33 -2.24
CA HIS A 437 8.08 4.03 -2.56
C HIS A 437 9.02 4.10 -1.36
N LEU A 438 8.50 4.51 -0.19
CA LEU A 438 9.29 4.59 1.05
C LEU A 438 9.79 3.21 1.48
N ALA A 439 8.90 2.22 1.48
CA ALA A 439 9.23 0.81 1.73
C ALA A 439 10.34 0.30 0.79
N GLY A 440 10.28 0.65 -0.51
CA GLY A 440 11.29 0.28 -1.49
C GLY A 440 12.67 0.85 -1.16
N ARG A 441 12.74 2.12 -0.74
CA ARG A 441 14.00 2.75 -0.28
C ARG A 441 14.59 2.01 0.91
N MET A 442 13.76 1.66 1.90
CA MET A 442 14.22 0.94 3.09
C MET A 442 14.78 -0.45 2.77
N MET A 443 14.18 -1.14 1.80
CA MET A 443 14.60 -2.48 1.39
C MET A 443 15.75 -2.48 0.36
N GLY A 444 16.30 -1.31 0.00
CA GLY A 444 17.34 -1.18 -1.03
C GLY A 444 16.87 -1.50 -2.46
N GLY A 445 15.55 -1.49 -2.70
CA GLY A 445 14.95 -1.69 -4.02
C GLY A 445 14.90 -0.40 -4.83
N VAL A 446 14.93 -0.53 -6.16
CA VAL A 446 14.65 0.60 -7.07
C VAL A 446 13.19 1.01 -6.87
N ALA A 447 12.94 2.29 -6.59
CA ALA A 447 11.57 2.80 -6.49
C ALA A 447 10.82 2.48 -7.79
N PRO A 448 9.63 1.85 -7.73
CA PRO A 448 8.89 1.51 -8.94
C PRO A 448 8.64 2.77 -9.77
N THR A 449 9.10 2.77 -11.02
CA THR A 449 8.86 3.83 -11.99
C THR A 449 7.43 3.72 -12.52
N GLN A 450 6.47 4.27 -11.81
CA GLN A 450 5.15 4.49 -12.40
C GLN A 450 5.08 5.87 -13.08
N GLN A 451 4.60 5.83 -14.32
CA GLN A 451 4.17 6.95 -15.16
C GLN A 451 3.14 7.81 -14.40
N LEU A 452 3.11 9.12 -14.67
CA LEU A 452 2.20 10.11 -14.05
C LEU A 452 0.87 9.49 -13.61
N ALA A 453 0.62 9.47 -12.29
CA ALA A 453 -0.64 9.01 -11.75
C ALA A 453 -1.80 9.81 -12.37
N ALA A 454 -2.88 9.13 -12.75
CA ALA A 454 -4.06 9.77 -13.32
C ALA A 454 -4.55 10.91 -12.42
N GLY A 455 -4.69 12.12 -12.97
CA GLY A 455 -5.19 13.29 -12.20
C GLY A 455 -4.11 14.18 -11.57
N ARG A 456 -2.85 14.10 -12.02
CA ARG A 456 -1.82 15.12 -11.75
C ARG A 456 -1.48 15.93 -12.99
N VAL A 457 -0.92 17.12 -12.78
CA VAL A 457 -0.46 18.01 -13.85
C VAL A 457 0.91 18.58 -13.50
N ARG A 458 1.78 18.70 -14.51
CA ARG A 458 3.08 19.36 -14.41
C ARG A 458 2.96 20.81 -14.84
N ILE A 459 3.54 21.71 -14.05
CA ILE A 459 3.61 23.13 -14.32
C ILE A 459 5.03 23.66 -14.13
N ALA A 460 5.59 24.29 -15.14
CA ALA A 460 6.88 24.95 -15.10
C ALA A 460 6.74 26.41 -14.66
N VAL A 461 7.55 26.79 -13.67
CA VAL A 461 7.60 28.15 -13.13
C VAL A 461 8.99 28.76 -13.36
N CYS A 462 9.03 30.03 -13.76
CA CYS A 462 10.25 30.73 -14.17
C CYS A 462 10.46 32.06 -13.40
N GLY A 463 9.69 32.30 -12.33
CA GLY A 463 9.58 33.60 -11.69
C GLY A 463 9.31 33.54 -10.19
N ALA A 464 8.45 34.41 -9.67
CA ALA A 464 8.19 34.56 -8.23
C ALA A 464 7.71 33.28 -7.51
N HIS A 465 7.31 32.24 -8.25
CA HIS A 465 6.92 30.92 -7.73
C HIS A 465 8.07 29.91 -7.60
N LEU A 466 9.29 30.23 -8.05
CA LEU A 466 10.47 29.38 -7.84
C LEU A 466 10.72 29.14 -6.34
N THR A 467 11.32 28.02 -5.96
CA THR A 467 11.54 27.59 -4.57
C THR A 467 12.12 28.72 -3.69
N GLY A 468 11.45 29.07 -2.60
CA GLY A 468 11.92 30.13 -1.69
C GLY A 468 11.74 31.57 -2.20
N LEU A 469 11.09 31.79 -3.35
CA LEU A 469 10.65 33.12 -3.78
C LEU A 469 9.22 33.44 -3.27
N PRO A 470 8.81 34.72 -3.25
CA PRO A 470 7.64 35.17 -2.47
C PRO A 470 6.31 34.48 -2.76
N LEU A 471 6.10 33.98 -3.99
CA LEU A 471 4.85 33.31 -4.39
C LEU A 471 4.94 31.78 -4.40
N ASN A 472 6.07 31.20 -4.00
CA ASN A 472 6.23 29.74 -3.94
C ASN A 472 5.18 29.07 -3.03
N HIS A 473 4.73 29.78 -1.99
CA HIS A 473 3.66 29.31 -1.10
C HIS A 473 2.35 28.96 -1.83
N GLN A 474 2.08 29.56 -3.00
CA GLN A 474 0.88 29.25 -3.80
C GLN A 474 0.95 27.85 -4.42
N LEU A 475 2.15 27.31 -4.64
CA LEU A 475 2.34 25.93 -5.06
C LEU A 475 2.28 24.99 -3.84
N THR A 476 3.07 25.27 -2.81
CA THR A 476 3.21 24.37 -1.65
C THR A 476 1.93 24.26 -0.82
N SER A 477 1.15 25.34 -0.68
CA SER A 477 -0.18 25.31 -0.01
C SER A 477 -1.21 24.41 -0.71
N ARG A 478 -0.98 24.05 -1.98
CA ARG A 478 -1.82 23.13 -2.77
C ARG A 478 -1.21 21.71 -2.83
N GLY A 479 -0.22 21.42 -1.99
CA GLY A 479 0.48 20.13 -1.99
C GLY A 479 1.29 19.88 -3.26
N ALA A 480 1.63 20.93 -4.02
CA ALA A 480 2.52 20.79 -5.16
C ALA A 480 3.94 20.53 -4.67
N HIS A 481 4.69 19.69 -5.39
CA HIS A 481 6.10 19.42 -5.10
C HIS A 481 6.95 19.59 -6.35
N ARG A 482 8.22 19.97 -6.17
CA ARG A 482 9.15 20.19 -7.29
C ARG A 482 9.63 18.83 -7.81
N VAL A 483 9.46 18.60 -9.10
CA VAL A 483 9.91 17.40 -9.82
C VAL A 483 11.31 17.59 -10.38
N ALA A 484 11.60 18.77 -10.93
CA ALA A 484 12.90 19.03 -11.55
C ALA A 484 13.26 20.51 -11.51
N ARG A 485 14.57 20.79 -11.57
CA ARG A 485 15.12 22.10 -11.95
C ARG A 485 15.84 21.90 -13.28
N THR A 486 15.43 22.65 -14.30
CA THR A 486 15.88 22.46 -15.68
C THR A 486 15.83 23.79 -16.43
N GLN A 487 15.89 23.75 -17.76
CA GLN A 487 15.72 24.89 -18.63
C GLN A 487 14.59 24.66 -19.65
N SER A 488 14.01 25.74 -20.15
CA SER A 488 13.22 25.72 -21.38
C SER A 488 14.08 25.33 -22.59
N SER A 489 13.45 25.02 -23.73
CA SER A 489 14.15 25.08 -25.02
C SER A 489 14.67 26.50 -25.30
N ALA A 490 15.51 26.65 -26.32
CA ALA A 490 16.14 27.94 -26.66
C ALA A 490 15.22 28.94 -27.39
N ASP A 491 13.90 28.77 -27.29
CA ASP A 491 12.90 29.49 -28.09
C ASP A 491 12.18 30.57 -27.28
N TYR A 492 12.77 31.06 -26.18
CA TYR A 492 12.12 32.01 -25.27
C TYR A 492 12.98 33.24 -24.99
N LYS A 493 12.31 34.34 -24.62
CA LYS A 493 12.90 35.50 -23.96
C LYS A 493 12.25 35.71 -22.60
N LEU A 494 13.01 36.28 -21.68
CA LEU A 494 12.57 36.59 -20.32
C LEU A 494 12.66 38.10 -20.09
N TYR A 495 11.58 38.68 -19.57
CA TYR A 495 11.48 40.12 -19.33
C TYR A 495 11.18 40.40 -17.86
N ALA A 496 11.78 41.42 -17.27
CA ALA A 496 11.38 41.93 -15.96
C ALA A 496 10.17 42.86 -16.13
N LEU A 497 9.00 42.42 -15.66
CA LEU A 497 7.76 43.18 -15.83
C LEU A 497 7.69 44.37 -14.88
N PRO A 498 7.07 45.49 -15.30
CA PRO A 498 6.83 46.62 -14.42
C PRO A 498 5.85 46.24 -13.29
N GLY A 499 6.07 46.82 -12.11
CA GLY A 499 5.24 46.63 -10.92
C GLY A 499 5.85 45.68 -9.87
N GLY A 500 5.24 45.71 -8.68
CA GLY A 500 5.65 44.97 -7.50
C GLY A 500 5.30 45.74 -6.22
N PRO A 501 5.51 45.13 -5.03
CA PRO A 501 5.88 43.73 -4.80
C PRO A 501 4.67 42.75 -4.89
N PRO A 502 4.88 41.47 -5.29
CA PRO A 502 6.16 40.91 -5.70
C PRO A 502 6.52 41.27 -7.16
N HIS A 503 7.80 41.56 -7.39
CA HIS A 503 8.36 41.66 -8.74
C HIS A 503 8.34 40.29 -9.41
N ARG A 504 8.13 40.27 -10.73
CA ARG A 504 7.91 39.04 -11.49
C ARG A 504 8.42 39.16 -12.92
N PRO A 505 8.93 38.06 -13.51
CA PRO A 505 9.24 38.04 -14.93
C PRO A 505 8.02 37.69 -15.77
N GLY A 506 8.10 38.03 -17.05
CA GLY A 506 7.23 37.53 -18.12
C GLY A 506 8.07 36.75 -19.12
N MET A 507 7.68 35.50 -19.39
CA MET A 507 8.36 34.67 -20.38
C MET A 507 7.53 34.60 -21.66
N VAL A 508 8.17 34.84 -22.80
CA VAL A 508 7.51 34.90 -24.11
C VAL A 508 8.27 34.00 -25.07
N ARG A 509 7.53 33.17 -25.82
CA ARG A 509 8.10 32.40 -26.93
C ARG A 509 8.36 33.34 -28.11
N VAL A 510 9.56 33.27 -28.67
CA VAL A 510 9.92 34.09 -29.83
C VAL A 510 9.42 33.47 -31.14
N ALA A 511 9.36 34.27 -32.21
CA ALA A 511 9.09 33.75 -33.54
C ALA A 511 10.24 32.83 -34.01
N PRO A 512 10.01 31.86 -34.91
CA PRO A 512 11.04 30.91 -35.34
C PRO A 512 12.30 31.53 -35.97
N ASP A 513 12.20 32.77 -36.45
CA ASP A 513 13.27 33.55 -37.07
C ASP A 513 13.95 34.54 -36.10
N GLU A 514 13.49 34.59 -34.84
CA GLU A 514 14.07 35.42 -33.80
C GLU A 514 14.99 34.62 -32.86
N PRO A 515 16.11 35.21 -32.40
CA PRO A 515 16.97 34.56 -31.42
C PRO A 515 16.30 34.53 -30.04
N GLY A 516 16.10 33.32 -29.50
CA GLY A 516 15.73 33.08 -28.11
C GLY A 516 16.91 32.58 -27.27
N CYS A 517 16.65 32.26 -26.00
CA CYS A 517 17.58 31.56 -25.13
C CYS A 517 16.83 30.56 -24.22
N ALA A 518 17.60 29.65 -23.64
CA ALA A 518 17.10 28.71 -22.63
C ALA A 518 16.97 29.43 -21.28
N ILE A 519 15.79 29.35 -20.67
CA ILE A 519 15.46 30.00 -19.40
C ILE A 519 15.38 28.96 -18.29
N GLU A 520 16.00 29.23 -17.14
CA GLU A 520 15.88 28.42 -15.94
C GLU A 520 14.41 28.32 -15.49
N VAL A 521 13.94 27.08 -15.30
CA VAL A 521 12.62 26.78 -14.77
C VAL A 521 12.68 25.71 -13.68
N GLU A 522 11.70 25.74 -12.78
CA GLU A 522 11.39 24.60 -11.91
C GLU A 522 10.10 23.96 -12.41
N VAL A 523 10.10 22.64 -12.61
CA VAL A 523 8.90 21.87 -12.94
C VAL A 523 8.30 21.36 -11.64
N TRP A 524 7.04 21.70 -11.40
CA TRP A 524 6.26 21.30 -10.23
C TRP A 524 5.12 20.40 -10.63
N GLU A 525 4.73 19.48 -9.76
CA GLU A 525 3.60 18.58 -9.95
C GLU A 525 2.54 18.82 -8.87
N MET A 526 1.30 19.00 -9.28
CA MET A 526 0.14 19.19 -8.39
C MET A 526 -1.04 18.34 -8.82
N ALA A 527 -2.03 18.17 -7.94
CA ALA A 527 -3.28 17.52 -8.32
C ALA A 527 -4.04 18.37 -9.35
N ALA A 528 -4.56 17.75 -10.41
CA ALA A 528 -5.24 18.46 -11.50
C ALA A 528 -6.45 19.28 -11.03
N ARG A 529 -7.13 18.83 -9.95
CA ARG A 529 -8.24 19.59 -9.34
C ARG A 529 -7.81 20.93 -8.72
N GLU A 530 -6.55 21.07 -8.33
CA GLU A 530 -6.02 22.32 -7.74
C GLU A 530 -5.60 23.31 -8.82
N LEU A 531 -5.49 22.88 -10.08
CA LEU A 531 -5.03 23.74 -11.18
C LEU A 531 -5.94 24.95 -11.35
N GLY A 532 -7.26 24.77 -11.24
CA GLY A 532 -8.22 25.87 -11.36
C GLY A 532 -8.01 26.94 -10.29
N SER A 533 -7.82 26.52 -9.03
CA SER A 533 -7.57 27.45 -7.92
C SER A 533 -6.19 28.11 -8.02
N PHE A 534 -5.20 27.45 -8.61
CA PHE A 534 -3.87 28.01 -8.86
C PHE A 534 -3.91 29.06 -9.97
N VAL A 535 -4.51 28.73 -11.13
CA VAL A 535 -4.61 29.61 -12.29
C VAL A 535 -5.44 30.86 -11.97
N ALA A 536 -6.51 30.74 -11.18
CA ALA A 536 -7.30 31.88 -10.73
C ALA A 536 -6.50 32.93 -9.92
N GLY A 537 -5.36 32.53 -9.34
CA GLY A 537 -4.45 33.42 -8.60
C GLY A 537 -3.43 34.15 -9.47
N ILE A 538 -3.42 33.92 -10.79
CA ILE A 538 -2.45 34.49 -11.72
C ILE A 538 -3.06 35.73 -12.40
N PRO A 539 -2.63 36.95 -12.04
CA PRO A 539 -3.17 38.16 -12.64
C PRO A 539 -2.56 38.42 -14.01
N ALA A 540 -3.30 39.13 -14.86
CA ALA A 540 -2.75 39.75 -16.05
C ALA A 540 -1.48 40.57 -15.71
N PRO A 541 -0.44 40.55 -16.56
CA PRO A 541 -0.42 40.01 -17.92
C PRO A 541 0.08 38.55 -18.03
N LEU A 542 0.14 37.84 -16.90
CA LEU A 542 0.62 36.46 -16.87
C LEU A 542 -0.51 35.49 -17.16
N GLY A 543 -0.18 34.36 -17.76
CA GLY A 543 -1.08 33.25 -17.98
C GLY A 543 -0.35 31.92 -17.89
N ILE A 544 -1.12 30.83 -17.96
CA ILE A 544 -0.58 29.47 -18.09
C ILE A 544 -0.85 28.98 -19.50
N GLY A 545 0.23 28.70 -20.22
CA GLY A 545 0.22 28.12 -21.56
C GLY A 545 1.07 26.86 -21.61
N THR A 546 1.46 26.45 -22.81
CA THR A 546 2.37 25.31 -23.02
C THR A 546 3.80 25.82 -23.18
N LEU A 547 4.71 25.26 -22.39
CA LEU A 547 6.15 25.45 -22.50
C LEU A 547 6.83 24.19 -23.03
N THR A 548 7.93 24.37 -23.74
CA THR A 548 8.83 23.30 -24.21
C THR A 548 10.08 23.36 -23.37
N LEU A 549 10.46 22.23 -22.76
CA LEU A 549 11.68 22.06 -21.97
C LEU A 549 12.88 21.73 -22.87
N ALA A 550 14.09 21.80 -22.32
CA ALA A 550 15.33 21.55 -23.06
C ALA A 550 15.44 20.13 -23.67
N ASP A 551 14.71 19.16 -23.11
CA ASP A 551 14.61 17.78 -23.61
C ASP A 551 13.48 17.57 -24.64
N GLY A 552 12.74 18.63 -24.98
CA GLY A 552 11.60 18.60 -25.88
C GLY A 552 10.26 18.25 -25.23
N GLU A 553 10.22 17.95 -23.93
CA GLU A 553 8.96 17.71 -23.20
C GLU A 553 8.10 18.98 -23.22
N GLN A 554 6.79 18.81 -23.44
CA GLN A 554 5.81 19.90 -23.32
C GLN A 554 5.08 19.82 -22.00
N VAL A 555 5.08 20.92 -21.25
CA VAL A 555 4.42 21.04 -19.95
C VAL A 555 3.59 22.32 -19.88
N LEU A 556 2.63 22.41 -18.94
CA LEU A 556 2.03 23.70 -18.64
C LEU A 556 3.09 24.63 -18.06
N GLY A 557 2.97 25.94 -18.24
CA GLY A 557 3.85 26.88 -17.55
C GLY A 557 3.54 28.34 -17.79
N PHE A 558 4.24 29.19 -17.04
CA PHE A 558 4.03 30.62 -17.10
C PHE A 558 4.42 31.20 -18.46
N VAL A 559 3.45 31.88 -19.08
CA VAL A 559 3.63 32.71 -20.28
C VAL A 559 3.19 34.14 -19.96
N CYS A 560 3.63 35.07 -20.79
CA CYS A 560 3.27 36.48 -20.68
C CYS A 560 2.62 36.96 -21.96
N GLU A 561 1.59 37.78 -21.84
CA GLU A 561 0.95 38.40 -23.00
C GLU A 561 1.94 39.35 -23.71
N PRO A 562 2.05 39.29 -25.05
CA PRO A 562 3.08 40.05 -25.78
C PRO A 562 3.04 41.58 -25.57
N TYR A 563 1.85 42.14 -25.29
CA TYR A 563 1.72 43.58 -25.07
C TYR A 563 2.50 44.05 -23.83
N ALA A 564 2.64 43.19 -22.81
CA ALA A 564 3.22 43.56 -21.53
C ALA A 564 4.75 43.60 -21.53
N VAL A 565 5.39 43.02 -22.56
CA VAL A 565 6.85 42.99 -22.67
C VAL A 565 7.42 44.05 -23.60
N LYS A 566 6.57 44.82 -24.30
CA LYS A 566 6.98 45.82 -25.29
C LYS A 566 7.97 46.86 -24.72
N ASP A 567 7.70 47.32 -23.50
CA ASP A 567 8.52 48.32 -22.79
C ASP A 567 9.21 47.72 -21.54
N ALA A 568 9.18 46.39 -21.39
CA ALA A 568 9.79 45.70 -20.27
C ALA A 568 11.29 45.48 -20.50
N LEU A 569 12.07 45.41 -19.42
CA LEU A 569 13.50 45.15 -19.51
C LEU A 569 13.74 43.70 -19.95
N ASP A 570 14.38 43.50 -21.09
CA ASP A 570 14.86 42.18 -21.53
C ASP A 570 16.01 41.71 -20.62
N ILE A 571 15.76 40.62 -19.89
CA ILE A 571 16.68 40.00 -18.94
C ILE A 571 17.15 38.62 -19.44
N SER A 572 16.93 38.28 -20.71
CA SER A 572 17.27 36.99 -21.31
C SER A 572 18.75 36.63 -21.17
N ARG A 573 19.63 37.65 -21.15
CA ARG A 573 21.09 37.49 -20.95
C ARG A 573 21.48 36.86 -19.61
N PHE A 574 20.60 36.89 -18.61
CA PHE A 574 20.84 36.30 -17.29
C PHE A 574 20.45 34.81 -17.24
N GLY A 575 19.75 34.30 -18.26
CA GLY A 575 19.34 32.89 -18.35
C GLY A 575 18.29 32.47 -17.33
N GLY A 576 17.83 33.35 -16.44
CA GLY A 576 16.84 33.01 -15.41
C GLY A 576 16.57 34.15 -14.43
N TRP A 577 15.44 34.07 -13.74
CA TRP A 577 14.98 35.12 -12.82
C TRP A 577 15.90 35.31 -11.62
N ARG A 578 16.41 34.24 -11.01
CA ARG A 578 17.32 34.32 -9.86
C ARG A 578 18.62 35.04 -10.21
N ALA A 579 19.20 34.71 -11.36
CA ALA A 579 20.45 35.32 -11.83
C ALA A 579 20.28 36.83 -12.06
N TYR A 580 19.14 37.25 -12.60
CA TYR A 580 18.81 38.67 -12.71
C TYR A 580 18.63 39.32 -11.34
N GLN A 581 17.86 38.72 -10.42
CA GLN A 581 17.68 39.27 -9.07
C GLN A 581 18.99 39.41 -8.29
N GLY A 582 19.94 38.49 -8.47
CA GLY A 582 21.28 38.59 -7.86
C GLY A 582 22.20 39.61 -8.52
N SER A 583 21.79 40.22 -9.64
CA SER A 583 22.53 41.28 -10.34
C SER A 583 22.04 42.70 -10.00
N LEU A 584 20.91 42.80 -9.30
CA LEU A 584 20.35 44.04 -8.74
C LEU A 584 20.98 44.31 -7.37
#